data_AF-A0A369MZ14-F1
#
_entry.id   AF-A0A369MZ14-F1
#
_cell.length_a   1.000
_cell.length_b   1.000
_cell.length_c   1.000
_cell.angle_alpha   90.00
_cell.angle_beta   90.00
_cell.angle_gamma   90.00
#
_symmetry.space_group_name_H-M   'P 1'
#
loop_
_entity.id
_entity.type
_entity.pdbx_description
1 polymer ?
#
loop_
_entity_poly.entity_id
_entity_poly.type
_entity_poly.pdbx_seq_one_letter_code
_entity_poly.pdbx_strand_id
1 'polypeptide(L)'
;MNDASVSTSTYAEHLVSLHLPRYDEIPSIDLYMDQLVGFLEDTLAPLYQPGEKIITRSMVNNYVKQGVLASAAGKKYTRSHIAYLIVICTLKQTFSIAEIDRLIRMQIASFDTRVAYDYYCDAFEAALRALFAALPTSPKGLMSGENEGDFERDLVLASTAAVAYTLYIKASIAVAGGRPK
;
A
#
# COMPACT_ATOMS: atom_id res chain seq x y z
N MET A 1 19.66 -20.76 -20.79
CA MET A 1 19.03 -19.44 -20.53
C MET A 1 18.56 -19.48 -19.09
N ASN A 2 19.21 -18.73 -18.20
CA ASN A 2 18.90 -18.77 -16.77
C ASN A 2 17.66 -17.90 -16.49
N ASP A 3 16.51 -18.58 -16.33
CA ASP A 3 15.20 -18.04 -15.93
C ASP A 3 15.23 -17.55 -14.47
N ALA A 4 16.01 -16.52 -14.19
CA ALA A 4 15.77 -15.73 -12.98
C ALA A 4 14.58 -14.80 -13.26
N SER A 5 13.37 -15.37 -13.32
CA SER A 5 12.13 -14.61 -13.39
C SER A 5 11.79 -14.10 -11.99
N VAL A 6 11.38 -12.84 -11.86
CA VAL A 6 10.89 -12.28 -10.59
C VAL A 6 9.77 -13.16 -10.02
N SER A 7 8.93 -13.74 -10.88
CA SER A 7 7.78 -14.58 -10.52
C SER A 7 8.11 -15.87 -9.78
N THR A 8 9.37 -16.33 -9.76
CA THR A 8 9.79 -17.55 -9.04
C THR A 8 10.57 -17.24 -7.76
N SER A 9 10.60 -15.97 -7.32
CA SER A 9 11.30 -15.56 -6.10
C SER A 9 10.41 -15.68 -4.87
N THR A 10 11.01 -15.94 -3.70
CA THR A 10 10.30 -15.90 -2.40
C THR A 10 9.66 -14.53 -2.13
N TYR A 11 10.24 -13.46 -2.67
CA TYR A 11 9.66 -12.12 -2.62
C TYR A 11 8.33 -12.05 -3.39
N ALA A 12 8.27 -12.64 -4.60
CA ALA A 12 7.03 -12.70 -5.37
C ALA A 12 5.96 -13.55 -4.67
N GLU A 13 6.35 -14.67 -4.06
CA GLU A 13 5.43 -15.50 -3.26
C GLU A 13 4.79 -14.69 -2.13
N HIS A 14 5.59 -13.95 -1.35
CA HIS A 14 5.07 -13.10 -0.28
C HIS A 14 4.14 -11.99 -0.78
N LEU A 15 4.43 -11.39 -1.94
CA LEU A 15 3.57 -10.35 -2.53
C LEU A 15 2.25 -10.90 -3.09
N VAL A 16 2.27 -12.10 -3.67
CA VAL A 16 1.06 -12.78 -4.15
C VAL A 16 0.16 -13.18 -2.99
N SER A 17 0.75 -13.63 -1.88
CA SER A 17 0.05 -14.00 -0.65
C SER A 17 -0.28 -12.81 0.26
N LEU A 18 0.12 -11.60 -0.10
CA LEU A 18 -0.11 -10.43 0.75
C LEU A 18 -1.61 -10.24 0.96
N HIS A 19 -1.96 -10.02 2.22
CA HIS A 19 -3.29 -9.65 2.66
C HIS A 19 -3.17 -8.38 3.50
N LEU A 20 -3.74 -7.28 3.00
CA LEU A 20 -3.90 -6.09 3.81
C LEU A 20 -5.16 -6.25 4.67
N PRO A 21 -5.10 -5.97 5.99
CA PRO A 21 -6.25 -6.14 6.85
C PRO A 21 -7.37 -5.24 6.35
N ARG A 22 -8.52 -5.82 6.02
CA ARG A 22 -9.74 -5.07 5.75
C ARG A 22 -10.14 -4.30 7.00
N TYR A 23 -10.99 -3.29 6.84
CA TYR A 23 -11.27 -2.32 7.90
C TYR A 23 -11.67 -3.00 9.22
N ASP A 24 -12.51 -4.02 9.15
CA ASP A 24 -12.98 -4.75 10.34
C ASP A 24 -11.95 -5.71 10.95
N GLU A 25 -10.91 -6.09 10.19
CA GLU A 25 -9.82 -6.94 10.64
C GLU A 25 -8.73 -6.14 11.39
N ILE A 26 -8.70 -4.82 11.20
CA ILE A 26 -7.84 -3.93 11.99
C ILE A 26 -8.30 -3.97 13.46
N PRO A 27 -7.38 -4.05 14.45
CA PRO A 27 -7.73 -4.08 15.87
C PRO A 27 -8.80 -3.04 16.25
N SER A 28 -9.82 -3.47 16.99
CA SER A 28 -10.88 -2.58 17.48
C SER A 28 -10.44 -1.72 18.66
N ILE A 29 -9.34 -2.09 19.32
CA ILE A 29 -8.71 -1.29 20.37
C ILE A 29 -7.82 -0.22 19.73
N ASP A 30 -7.88 1.00 20.24
CA ASP A 30 -6.95 2.03 19.79
C ASP A 30 -5.53 1.72 20.28
N LEU A 31 -4.56 1.93 19.39
CA LEU A 31 -3.16 1.57 19.63
C LEU A 31 -2.35 2.76 20.13
N TYR A 32 -1.41 2.52 21.06
CA TYR A 32 -0.35 3.47 21.34
C TYR A 32 0.67 3.48 20.20
N MET A 33 1.47 4.55 20.11
CA MET A 33 2.45 4.77 19.03
C MET A 33 3.34 3.53 18.73
N ASP A 34 3.85 2.84 19.74
CA ASP A 34 4.71 1.67 19.52
C ASP A 34 3.97 0.47 18.95
N GLN A 35 2.74 0.25 19.43
CA GLN A 35 1.87 -0.80 18.93
C GLN A 35 1.45 -0.50 17.48
N LEU A 36 1.16 0.77 17.17
CA LEU A 36 0.86 1.22 15.82
C LEU A 36 2.04 0.97 14.87
N VAL A 37 3.25 1.40 15.25
CA VAL A 37 4.44 1.23 14.41
C VAL A 37 4.73 -0.25 14.20
N GLY A 38 4.71 -1.05 15.27
CA GLY A 38 4.93 -2.50 15.17
C GLY A 38 3.88 -3.18 14.29
N PHE A 39 2.60 -2.86 14.47
CA PHE A 39 1.53 -3.40 13.63
C PHE A 39 1.73 -3.07 12.14
N LEU A 40 2.12 -1.84 11.81
CA LEU A 40 2.37 -1.43 10.43
C LEU A 40 3.65 -2.06 9.86
N GLU A 41 4.70 -2.21 10.68
CA GLU A 41 5.93 -2.88 10.27
C GLU A 41 5.64 -4.35 9.93
N ASP A 42 4.93 -5.08 10.79
CA ASP A 42 4.57 -6.48 10.56
C ASP A 42 3.65 -6.64 9.34
N THR A 43 2.60 -5.81 9.25
CA THR A 43 1.60 -5.87 8.17
C THR A 43 2.22 -5.61 6.80
N LEU A 44 3.16 -4.66 6.72
CA LEU A 44 3.70 -4.17 5.46
C LEU A 44 5.08 -4.72 5.13
N ALA A 45 5.69 -5.53 6.01
CA ALA A 45 7.00 -6.13 5.82
C ALA A 45 7.21 -6.75 4.41
N PRO A 46 6.24 -7.48 3.82
CA PRO A 46 6.40 -8.04 2.48
C PRO A 46 6.63 -7.02 1.37
N LEU A 47 6.21 -5.76 1.55
CA LEU A 47 6.33 -4.70 0.54
C LEU A 47 7.71 -4.04 0.50
N TYR A 48 8.56 -4.29 1.49
CA TYR A 48 9.81 -3.56 1.70
C TYR A 48 11.02 -4.50 1.69
N GLN A 49 12.18 -3.97 1.34
CA GLN A 49 13.41 -4.76 1.41
C GLN A 49 13.85 -4.97 2.87
N PRO A 50 14.55 -6.08 3.18
CA PRO A 50 15.08 -6.31 4.52
C PRO A 50 15.92 -5.12 5.00
N GLY A 51 15.59 -4.57 6.18
CA GLY A 51 16.26 -3.41 6.77
C GLY A 51 15.79 -2.04 6.28
N GLU A 52 14.92 -1.99 5.26
CA GLU A 52 14.27 -0.75 4.85
C GLU A 52 13.23 -0.33 5.90
N LYS A 53 13.28 0.94 6.31
CA LYS A 53 12.42 1.42 7.38
C LYS A 53 11.05 1.81 6.85
N ILE A 54 10.03 1.02 7.22
CA ILE A 54 8.66 1.21 6.77
C ILE A 54 8.09 2.48 7.38
N ILE A 55 8.01 2.58 8.70
CA ILE A 55 7.45 3.75 9.36
C ILE A 55 8.18 4.01 10.69
N THR A 56 8.19 5.26 11.12
CA THR A 56 8.78 5.65 12.40
C THR A 56 7.83 6.57 13.17
N ARG A 57 8.04 6.66 14.49
CA ARG A 57 7.35 7.66 15.32
C ARG A 57 7.50 9.08 14.77
N SER A 58 8.67 9.41 14.25
CA SER A 58 8.95 10.73 13.65
C SER A 58 8.13 10.94 12.38
N MET A 59 8.04 9.94 11.50
CA MET A 59 7.20 9.99 10.30
C MET A 59 5.72 10.20 10.65
N VAL A 60 5.17 9.43 11.60
CA VAL A 60 3.79 9.60 12.06
C VAL A 60 3.56 11.03 12.57
N ASN A 61 4.47 11.55 13.41
CA ASN A 61 4.39 12.92 13.91
C ASN A 61 4.51 13.97 12.79
N ASN A 62 5.31 13.72 11.77
CA ASN A 62 5.43 14.61 10.62
C ASN A 62 4.14 14.65 9.80
N TYR A 63 3.48 13.50 9.60
CA TYR A 63 2.18 13.45 8.92
C TYR A 63 1.11 14.22 9.70
N VAL A 64 1.12 14.14 11.04
CA VAL A 64 0.23 14.96 11.89
C VAL A 64 0.51 16.45 11.75
N LYS A 65 1.79 16.86 11.84
CA LYS A 65 2.19 18.27 11.70
C LYS A 65 1.86 18.85 10.32
N GLN A 66 1.91 18.03 9.28
CA GLN A 66 1.58 18.40 7.91
C GLN A 66 0.07 18.37 7.62
N GLY A 67 -0.75 17.89 8.55
CA GLY A 67 -2.20 17.79 8.38
C GLY A 67 -2.67 16.62 7.50
N VAL A 68 -1.76 15.70 7.16
CA VAL A 68 -2.02 14.49 6.36
C VAL A 68 -2.67 13.40 7.19
N LEU A 69 -2.34 13.35 8.49
CA LEU A 69 -2.93 12.44 9.46
C LEU A 69 -3.58 13.27 10.57
N ALA A 70 -4.78 12.88 11.01
CA ALA A 70 -5.42 13.49 12.15
C ALA A 70 -4.57 13.29 13.42
N SER A 71 -4.64 14.25 14.35
CA SER A 71 -4.01 14.13 15.66
C SER A 71 -4.67 13.01 16.47
N ALA A 72 -3.84 12.15 17.09
CA ALA A 72 -4.30 11.10 17.98
C ALA A 72 -5.04 11.68 19.20
N ALA A 73 -6.24 11.20 19.48
CA ALA A 73 -6.96 11.52 20.71
C ALA A 73 -6.33 10.75 21.88
N GLY A 74 -5.91 11.45 22.94
CA GLY A 74 -5.34 10.80 24.14
C GLY A 74 -4.09 9.95 23.87
N LYS A 75 -3.30 10.27 22.84
CA LYS A 75 -2.12 9.50 22.37
C LYS A 75 -2.44 8.10 21.85
N LYS A 76 -3.69 7.86 21.46
CA LYS A 76 -4.13 6.59 20.87
C LYS A 76 -4.58 6.78 19.43
N TYR A 77 -4.27 5.80 18.61
CA TYR A 77 -4.53 5.78 17.18
C TYR A 77 -5.65 4.81 16.88
N THR A 78 -6.71 5.33 16.29
CA THR A 78 -7.90 4.55 15.94
C THR A 78 -7.66 3.68 14.72
N ARG A 79 -8.60 2.76 14.49
CA ARG A 79 -8.70 1.97 13.26
C ARG A 79 -8.57 2.82 11.98
N SER A 80 -9.19 3.99 11.95
CA SER A 80 -9.10 4.92 10.80
C SER A 80 -7.67 5.45 10.61
N HIS A 81 -6.92 5.74 11.68
CA HIS A 81 -5.52 6.13 11.55
C HIS A 81 -4.67 5.00 10.95
N ILE A 82 -4.94 3.75 11.38
CA ILE A 82 -4.22 2.58 10.88
C ILE A 82 -4.49 2.38 9.38
N ALA A 83 -5.76 2.42 8.96
CA ALA A 83 -6.16 2.33 7.56
C ALA A 83 -5.47 3.40 6.69
N TYR A 84 -5.47 4.66 7.15
CA TYR A 84 -4.76 5.75 6.47
C TYR A 84 -3.26 5.49 6.36
N LEU A 85 -2.62 5.03 7.43
CA LEU A 85 -1.19 4.78 7.45
C LEU A 85 -0.78 3.59 6.59
N ILE A 86 -1.64 2.57 6.46
CA ILE A 86 -1.45 1.47 5.50
C ILE A 86 -1.38 2.06 4.08
N VAL A 87 -2.38 2.86 3.68
CA VAL A 87 -2.43 3.51 2.36
C VAL A 87 -1.23 4.44 2.12
N ILE A 88 -0.83 5.23 3.12
CA ILE A 88 0.34 6.10 3.02
C ILE A 88 1.61 5.27 2.81
N CYS A 89 1.78 4.19 3.57
CA CYS A 89 2.98 3.36 3.49
C CYS A 89 3.03 2.51 2.22
N THR A 90 1.91 2.13 1.63
CA THR A 90 1.93 1.48 0.31
C THR A 90 2.23 2.50 -0.79
N LEU A 91 1.55 3.65 -0.81
CA LEU A 91 1.68 4.64 -1.89
C LEU A 91 3.01 5.40 -1.89
N LYS A 92 3.64 5.64 -0.74
CA LYS A 92 4.91 6.40 -0.67
C LYS A 92 6.11 5.72 -1.33
N GLN A 93 5.95 4.45 -1.74
CA GLN A 93 6.91 3.75 -2.59
C GLN A 93 7.08 4.45 -3.95
N THR A 94 6.06 5.21 -4.39
CA THR A 94 5.97 5.81 -5.73
C THR A 94 5.60 7.28 -5.68
N PHE A 95 4.72 7.69 -4.77
CA PHE A 95 4.15 9.04 -4.73
C PHE A 95 4.71 9.86 -3.56
N SER A 96 4.74 11.18 -3.72
CA SER A 96 5.05 12.10 -2.63
C SER A 96 3.91 12.14 -1.60
N ILE A 97 4.23 12.51 -0.35
CA ILE A 97 3.24 12.64 0.72
C ILE A 97 2.12 13.64 0.37
N ALA A 98 2.44 14.71 -0.37
CA ALA A 98 1.45 15.70 -0.79
C ALA A 98 0.48 15.15 -1.86
N GLU A 99 0.97 14.32 -2.78
CA GLU A 99 0.10 13.62 -3.74
C GLU A 99 -0.80 12.62 -3.02
N ILE A 100 -0.23 11.83 -2.11
CA ILE A 100 -0.97 10.83 -1.32
C ILE A 100 -2.11 11.48 -0.54
N ASP A 101 -1.86 12.60 0.15
CA ASP A 101 -2.90 13.34 0.87
C ASP A 101 -4.05 13.76 -0.05
N ARG A 102 -3.75 14.26 -1.25
CA ARG A 102 -4.77 14.63 -2.24
C ARG A 102 -5.55 13.40 -2.73
N LEU A 103 -4.88 12.30 -3.05
CA LEU A 103 -5.52 11.04 -3.46
C LEU A 103 -6.51 10.56 -2.40
N ILE A 104 -6.08 10.52 -1.13
CA ILE A 104 -6.94 10.06 -0.03
C ILE A 104 -8.14 10.99 0.17
N ARG A 105 -7.93 12.31 0.13
CA ARG A 105 -9.03 13.30 0.26
C ARG A 105 -10.09 13.17 -0.81
N MET A 106 -9.70 12.85 -2.04
CA MET A 106 -10.64 12.63 -3.14
C MET A 106 -11.52 11.38 -2.89
N GLN A 107 -10.94 10.31 -2.34
CA GLN A 107 -11.69 9.09 -2.04
C GLN A 107 -12.71 9.29 -0.91
N ILE A 108 -12.28 9.87 0.20
CA ILE A 108 -13.14 10.03 1.39
C ILE A 108 -14.21 11.12 1.22
N ALA A 109 -14.10 11.97 0.19
CA ALA A 109 -15.13 12.94 -0.16
C ALA A 109 -16.30 12.27 -0.87
N SER A 110 -16.04 11.19 -1.61
CA SER A 110 -17.03 10.50 -2.45
C SER A 110 -17.54 9.20 -1.82
N PHE A 111 -16.77 8.61 -0.90
CA PHE A 111 -17.11 7.32 -0.27
C PHE A 111 -16.87 7.33 1.23
N ASP A 112 -17.62 6.47 1.93
CA ASP A 112 -17.33 6.11 3.31
C ASP A 112 -15.89 5.55 3.43
N THR A 113 -15.21 5.89 4.53
CA THR A 113 -13.80 5.53 4.74
C THR A 113 -13.56 4.03 4.70
N ARG A 114 -14.47 3.21 5.26
CA ARG A 114 -14.33 1.76 5.23
C ARG A 114 -14.46 1.24 3.81
N VAL A 115 -15.47 1.71 3.07
CA VAL A 115 -15.71 1.28 1.68
C VAL A 115 -14.53 1.64 0.79
N ALA A 116 -14.02 2.88 0.88
CA ALA A 116 -12.86 3.34 0.13
C ALA A 116 -11.60 2.53 0.46
N TYR A 117 -11.36 2.25 1.75
CA TYR A 117 -10.20 1.51 2.20
C TYR A 117 -10.23 0.04 1.77
N ASP A 118 -11.36 -0.66 1.96
CA ASP A 118 -11.47 -2.07 1.57
C ASP A 118 -11.31 -2.23 0.04
N TYR A 119 -11.88 -1.30 -0.74
CA TYR A 119 -11.69 -1.26 -2.20
C TYR A 119 -10.23 -1.00 -2.58
N TYR A 120 -9.54 -0.10 -1.87
CA TYR A 120 -8.10 0.12 -2.07
C TYR A 120 -7.30 -1.15 -1.85
N CYS A 121 -7.57 -1.89 -0.77
CA CYS A 121 -6.87 -3.13 -0.47
C CYS A 121 -7.11 -4.20 -1.54
N ASP A 122 -8.36 -4.37 -1.99
CA ASP A 122 -8.69 -5.29 -3.08
C ASP A 122 -7.92 -4.94 -4.37
N ALA A 123 -7.93 -3.67 -4.76
CA ALA A 123 -7.23 -3.19 -5.95
C ALA A 123 -5.70 -3.38 -5.85
N PHE A 124 -5.13 -3.06 -4.69
CA PHE A 124 -3.70 -3.19 -4.46
C PHE A 124 -3.22 -4.64 -4.51
N GLU A 125 -3.90 -5.54 -3.80
CA GLU A 125 -3.58 -6.96 -3.85
C GLU A 125 -3.78 -7.56 -5.24
N ALA A 126 -4.84 -7.16 -5.95
CA ALA A 126 -5.06 -7.61 -7.33
C ALA A 126 -3.93 -7.15 -8.27
N ALA A 127 -3.44 -5.91 -8.12
CA ALA A 127 -2.33 -5.40 -8.92
C ALA A 127 -1.01 -6.15 -8.63
N LEU A 128 -0.74 -6.49 -7.36
CA LEU A 128 0.40 -7.33 -6.99
C LEU A 128 0.28 -8.74 -7.58
N ARG A 129 -0.87 -9.40 -7.40
CA ARG A 129 -1.10 -10.74 -7.95
C ARG A 129 -0.96 -10.76 -9.47
N ALA A 130 -1.44 -9.73 -10.17
CA ALA A 130 -1.28 -9.63 -11.61
C ALA A 130 0.20 -9.65 -12.03
N LEU A 131 1.08 -8.90 -11.37
CA LEU A 131 2.49 -8.78 -11.76
C LEU A 131 3.42 -9.86 -11.19
N PHE A 132 3.08 -10.42 -10.03
CA PHE A 132 3.98 -11.33 -9.29
C PHE A 132 3.53 -12.80 -9.32
N ALA A 133 2.37 -13.13 -9.89
CA ALA A 133 1.96 -14.53 -10.08
C ALA A 133 2.95 -15.30 -10.99
N ALA A 134 2.88 -16.64 -10.93
CA ALA A 134 3.72 -17.52 -11.74
C ALA A 134 3.64 -17.21 -13.25
N LEU A 135 2.45 -16.80 -13.72
CA LEU A 135 2.21 -16.25 -15.04
C LEU A 135 1.77 -14.78 -14.92
N PRO A 136 2.71 -13.83 -15.00
CA PRO A 136 2.40 -12.41 -14.88
C PRO A 136 1.46 -11.93 -16.00
N THR A 137 0.57 -11.03 -15.63
CA THR A 137 -0.38 -10.32 -16.48
C THR A 137 -0.35 -8.82 -16.15
N SER A 138 -1.08 -8.01 -16.89
CA SER A 138 -1.23 -6.59 -16.56
C SER A 138 -2.23 -6.40 -15.41
N PRO A 139 -1.99 -5.46 -14.47
CA PRO A 139 -3.01 -4.99 -13.54
C PRO A 139 -4.28 -4.56 -14.29
N LYS A 140 -5.41 -4.62 -13.59
CA LYS A 140 -6.71 -4.23 -14.14
C LYS A 140 -6.65 -2.81 -14.72
N GLY A 141 -7.12 -2.65 -15.96
CA GLY A 141 -7.22 -1.35 -16.61
C GLY A 141 -8.27 -0.45 -15.96
N LEU A 142 -8.27 0.81 -16.37
CA LEU A 142 -9.28 1.79 -15.97
C LEU A 142 -10.68 1.32 -16.39
N MET A 143 -11.67 1.62 -15.57
CA MET A 143 -13.08 1.39 -15.89
C MET A 143 -13.53 2.37 -16.98
N SER A 144 -13.00 3.61 -16.97
CA SER A 144 -13.29 4.65 -17.98
C SER A 144 -14.80 4.89 -18.19
N GLY A 145 -15.58 4.73 -17.12
CA GLY A 145 -17.01 4.98 -17.11
C GLY A 145 -17.34 6.43 -16.76
N GLU A 146 -18.57 6.84 -17.07
CA GLU A 146 -19.09 8.18 -16.76
C GLU A 146 -20.01 8.18 -15.53
N ASN A 147 -20.11 7.06 -14.80
CA ASN A 147 -20.98 7.00 -13.62
C ASN A 147 -20.32 7.64 -12.40
N GLU A 148 -21.14 8.04 -11.45
CA GLU A 148 -20.68 8.56 -10.16
C GLU A 148 -19.71 7.57 -9.48
N GLY A 149 -18.54 8.09 -9.09
CA GLY A 149 -17.49 7.31 -8.44
C GLY A 149 -16.53 6.57 -9.39
N ASP A 150 -16.76 6.56 -10.71
CA ASP A 150 -15.88 5.85 -11.65
C ASP A 150 -14.49 6.49 -11.72
N PHE A 151 -14.41 7.82 -11.65
CA PHE A 151 -13.13 8.55 -11.63
C PHE A 151 -12.29 8.21 -10.39
N GLU A 152 -12.92 8.19 -9.21
CA GLU A 152 -12.26 7.81 -7.97
C GLU A 152 -11.82 6.34 -7.98
N ARG A 153 -12.64 5.44 -8.53
CA ARG A 153 -12.26 4.02 -8.72
C ARG A 153 -11.05 3.89 -9.65
N ASP A 154 -11.04 4.63 -10.75
CA ASP A 154 -9.93 4.66 -11.70
C ASP A 154 -8.65 5.19 -11.07
N LEU A 155 -8.75 6.18 -10.19
CA LEU A 155 -7.62 6.71 -9.45
C LEU A 155 -6.99 5.68 -8.49
N VAL A 156 -7.83 4.87 -7.82
CA VAL A 156 -7.36 3.74 -7.00
C VAL A 156 -6.68 2.68 -7.87
N LEU A 157 -7.29 2.29 -8.99
CA LEU A 157 -6.71 1.29 -9.90
C LEU A 157 -5.36 1.76 -10.47
N ALA A 158 -5.28 3.01 -10.92
CA ALA A 158 -4.07 3.60 -11.48
C ALA A 158 -2.94 3.70 -10.44
N SER A 159 -3.26 4.22 -9.24
CA SER A 159 -2.26 4.42 -8.19
C SER A 159 -1.73 3.10 -7.63
N THR A 160 -2.60 2.12 -7.42
CA THR A 160 -2.20 0.79 -6.95
C THR A 160 -1.36 0.03 -8.00
N ALA A 161 -1.75 0.09 -9.28
CA ALA A 161 -0.96 -0.46 -10.38
C ALA A 161 0.43 0.21 -10.47
N ALA A 162 0.51 1.53 -10.33
CA ALA A 162 1.79 2.26 -10.35
C ALA A 162 2.74 1.79 -9.24
N VAL A 163 2.23 1.56 -8.02
CA VAL A 163 3.04 1.00 -6.93
C VAL A 163 3.45 -0.44 -7.23
N ALA A 164 2.54 -1.28 -7.73
CA ALA A 164 2.85 -2.65 -8.07
C ALA A 164 3.95 -2.74 -9.15
N TYR A 165 3.89 -1.90 -10.19
CA TYR A 165 4.96 -1.77 -11.18
C TYR A 165 6.27 -1.27 -10.57
N THR A 166 6.21 -0.31 -9.64
CA THR A 166 7.41 0.17 -8.92
C THR A 166 8.09 -0.96 -8.16
N LEU A 167 7.32 -1.78 -7.44
CA LEU A 167 7.84 -2.95 -6.73
C LEU A 167 8.41 -3.99 -7.69
N TYR A 168 7.73 -4.24 -8.82
CA TYR A 168 8.20 -5.17 -9.85
C TYR A 168 9.55 -4.74 -10.45
N ILE A 169 9.71 -3.44 -10.72
CA ILE A 169 10.98 -2.86 -11.19
C ILE A 169 12.07 -3.04 -10.14
N LYS A 170 11.79 -2.69 -8.87
CA LYS A 170 12.74 -2.87 -7.76
C LYS A 170 13.20 -4.33 -7.64
N ALA A 171 12.26 -5.27 -7.70
CA ALA A 171 12.55 -6.70 -7.66
C ALA A 171 13.39 -7.16 -8.87
N SER A 172 13.05 -6.70 -10.07
CA SER A 172 13.79 -7.01 -11.31
C SER A 172 15.25 -6.54 -11.23
N ILE A 173 15.48 -5.34 -10.69
CA ILE A 173 16.83 -4.79 -10.48
C ILE A 173 17.62 -5.64 -9.47
N ALA A 174 17.00 -6.02 -8.35
CA ALA A 174 17.65 -6.85 -7.34
C ALA A 174 18.09 -8.22 -7.89
N VAL A 175 17.23 -8.86 -8.69
CA VAL A 175 17.55 -10.14 -9.37
C VAL A 175 18.68 -9.98 -10.39
N ALA A 176 18.70 -8.88 -11.15
CA ALA A 176 19.75 -8.61 -12.12
C ALA A 176 21.11 -8.31 -11.46
N GLY A 177 21.11 -7.58 -10.34
CA GLY A 177 22.32 -7.20 -9.60
C GLY A 177 22.98 -8.35 -8.81
N GLY A 178 22.26 -9.44 -8.54
CA GLY A 178 22.76 -10.64 -7.87
C GLY A 178 23.50 -11.65 -8.77
N ARG A 179 23.66 -11.37 -10.08
CA ARG A 179 24.40 -12.25 -10.98
C ARG A 179 25.91 -12.04 -10.83
N PRO A 180 26.71 -13.07 -10.50
CA PRO A 180 28.17 -12.95 -10.60
C PRO A 180 28.54 -12.68 -12.07
N LYS A 181 29.52 -11.78 -12.27
CA LYS A 181 30.11 -11.49 -13.59
C LYS A 181 30.78 -12.72 -14.19
#